data_AF-A0A7V9EHK1-F1
#
_entry.id   AF-A0A7V9EHK1-F1
#
_cell.length_a   1.000
_cell.length_b   1.000
_cell.length_c   1.000
_cell.angle_alpha   90.00
_cell.angle_beta   90.00
_cell.angle_gamma   90.00
#
_symmetry.space_group_name_H-M   'P 1'
#
loop_
_entity.id
_entity.type
_entity.pdbx_description
1 polymer ?
#
loop_
_entity_poly.entity_id
_entity_poly.type
_entity_poly.pdbx_seq_one_letter_code
_entity_poly.pdbx_strand_id
1 'polypeptide(L)' 'MPLRLPRLILAAAGGYLLGTVPSADIASRLAKGGVVDLRSSGSRNPGGVNALRLLG' A
#
# COMPACT_ATOMS: atom_id res chain seq x y z
N MET A 1 16.35 -11.68 30.06
CA MET A 1 15.84 -11.66 28.66
C MET A 1 16.33 -10.42 27.91
N PRO A 2 17.60 -10.30 27.49
CA PRO A 2 18.08 -9.07 26.88
C PRO A 2 18.38 -9.31 25.40
N LEU A 3 17.45 -8.90 24.51
CA LEU A 3 17.60 -8.70 23.05
C LEU A 3 16.24 -8.46 22.35
N ARG A 4 15.12 -8.52 23.08
CA ARG A 4 13.77 -8.37 22.50
C ARG A 4 13.48 -6.96 22.00
N LEU A 5 13.86 -5.92 22.75
CA LEU A 5 13.52 -4.55 22.42
C LEU A 5 14.10 -4.06 21.08
N PRO A 6 15.42 -4.17 20.80
CA PRO A 6 15.96 -3.72 19.51
C PRO A 6 15.39 -4.51 18.33
N ARG A 7 15.16 -5.82 18.51
CA ARG A 7 14.51 -6.66 17.50
C ARG A 7 13.08 -6.21 17.20
N LEU A 8 12.31 -5.87 18.23
CA LEU A 8 10.94 -5.39 18.07
C LEU A 8 10.90 -4.01 17.40
N ILE A 9 11.83 -3.12 17.75
CA ILE A 9 11.97 -1.80 17.10
C ILE A 9 12.27 -1.98 15.62
N LEU A 10 13.25 -2.83 15.27
CA LEU A 10 13.59 -3.14 13.88
C LEU A 10 12.41 -3.75 13.12
N ALA A 11 11.67 -4.69 13.75
CA ALA A 11 10.50 -5.29 13.13
C ALA A 11 9.37 -4.27 12.91
N ALA A 12 9.13 -3.38 13.87
CA ALA A 12 8.12 -2.33 13.76
C ALA A 12 8.50 -1.30 12.69
N ALA A 13 9.76 -0.84 12.69
CA ALA A 13 10.27 0.09 11.69
C ALA A 13 10.24 -0.53 10.28
N GLY A 14 10.71 -1.77 10.14
CA GLY A 14 10.67 -2.50 8.88
C GLY A 14 9.24 -2.71 8.38
N GLY A 15 8.33 -3.14 9.26
CA GLY A 15 6.91 -3.30 8.93
C GLY A 15 6.24 -2.00 8.53
N TYR A 16 6.54 -0.90 9.23
CA TYR A 16 6.03 0.43 8.89
C TYR A 16 6.52 0.89 7.51
N LEU A 17 7.82 0.76 7.24
CA LEU A 17 8.41 1.13 5.95
C LEU A 17 7.84 0.27 4.81
N LEU A 18 7.73 -1.05 5.00
CA LEU A 18 7.11 -1.92 4.02
C LEU A 18 5.62 -1.58 3.81
N GLY A 19 4.90 -1.23 4.88
CA GLY A 19 3.51 -0.81 4.82
C GLY A 19 3.29 0.53 4.12
N THR A 20 4.29 1.40 4.05
CA THR A 20 4.21 2.67 3.29
C THR A 20 4.28 2.50 1.77
N VAL A 21 4.59 1.29 1.27
CA VAL A 21 4.59 1.01 -0.17
C VAL A 21 3.14 1.06 -0.68
N PRO A 22 2.80 1.98 -1.61
CA PRO A 22 1.43 2.16 -2.08
C PRO A 22 1.07 1.10 -3.14
N SER A 23 0.99 -0.16 -2.73
CA SER A 23 0.83 -1.33 -3.63
C SER A 23 -0.38 -1.22 -4.57
N ALA A 24 -1.51 -0.71 -4.09
CA ALA A 24 -2.71 -0.52 -4.91
C ALA A 24 -2.54 0.56 -6.00
N ASP A 25 -1.84 1.66 -5.70
CA ASP A 25 -1.53 2.75 -6.64
C ASP A 25 -0.52 2.26 -7.70
N ILE A 26 0.47 1.47 -7.27
CA ILE A 26 1.40 0.81 -8.21
C ILE A 26 0.64 -0.14 -9.13
N ALA A 27 -0.25 -0.98 -8.58
CA ALA A 27 -1.06 -1.90 -9.37
C ALA A 27 -1.97 -1.18 -10.38
N SER A 28 -2.63 -0.10 -9.97
CA SER A 28 -3.47 0.69 -10.90
C SER A 28 -2.66 1.33 -12.02
N ARG A 29 -1.45 1.82 -11.71
CA ARG A 29 -0.52 2.35 -12.72
C ARG A 29 -0.03 1.27 -13.69
N LEU A 30 0.34 0.10 -13.19
CA LEU A 30 0.80 -1.01 -14.03
C LEU A 30 -0.32 -1.57 -14.92
N ALA A 31 -1.53 -1.70 -14.39
CA ALA A 31 -2.67 -2.29 -15.12
C ALA A 31 -3.29 -1.34 -16.15
N LYS A 32 -3.29 -0.02 -15.89
CA LYS A 32 -3.99 0.97 -16.72
C LYS A 32 -3.09 2.11 -17.22
N GLY A 33 -1.77 2.00 -17.07
CA GLY A 33 -0.81 3.01 -17.54
C GLY A 33 -0.95 4.37 -16.87
N GLY A 34 -1.53 4.44 -15.66
CA GLY A 34 -1.80 5.70 -14.96
C GLY A 34 -3.05 6.46 -15.44
N VAL A 35 -3.86 5.88 -16.34
CA VAL A 35 -5.15 6.45 -16.76
C VAL A 35 -6.16 6.46 -15.61
N VAL A 36 -6.06 5.49 -14.70
CA VAL A 36 -6.92 5.40 -13.51
C VAL A 36 -6.13 5.84 -12.28
N ASP A 37 -6.51 6.98 -11.73
CA ASP A 37 -6.04 7.46 -10.43
C ASP A 37 -7.05 7.12 -9.33
N LEU A 38 -6.61 6.31 -8.36
CA LEU A 38 -7.43 5.83 -7.25
C LEU A 38 -7.87 6.94 -6.29
N ARG A 39 -7.18 8.09 -6.26
CA ARG A 39 -7.53 9.21 -5.37
C ARG A 39 -8.58 10.13 -5.95
N SER A 40 -8.73 10.16 -7.28
CA SER A 40 -9.76 10.94 -7.97
C SER A 40 -10.94 10.08 -8.46
N SER A 41 -10.78 8.75 -8.49
CA SER A 41 -11.76 7.81 -9.04
C SER A 41 -12.42 6.90 -7.99
N GLY A 42 -13.63 6.42 -8.28
CA GLY A 42 -14.35 5.46 -7.44
C GLY A 42 -14.67 6.02 -6.05
N SER A 43 -14.32 5.26 -5.00
CA SER A 43 -14.50 5.71 -3.60
C SER A 43 -13.44 6.71 -3.13
N ARG A 44 -12.40 6.95 -3.94
CA ARG A 44 -11.24 7.80 -3.63
C ARG A 44 -10.32 7.27 -2.53
N ASN A 45 -10.58 6.06 -2.03
CA ASN A 45 -9.67 5.36 -1.12
C ASN A 45 -8.55 4.69 -1.96
N PRO A 46 -7.26 4.98 -1.72
CA PRO A 46 -6.14 4.32 -2.42
C PRO A 46 -5.87 2.88 -1.92
N GLY A 47 -6.90 2.19 -1.43
CA GLY A 47 -6.82 0.82 -0.90
C GLY A 47 -7.25 -0.23 -1.92
N GLY A 48 -6.95 -1.50 -1.60
CA GLY A 48 -7.21 -2.64 -2.48
C GLY A 48 -8.67 -2.81 -2.90
N VAL A 49 -9.63 -2.44 -2.04
CA VAL A 49 -11.07 -2.56 -2.36
C VAL A 49 -11.47 -1.61 -3.50
N ASN A 50 -10.96 -0.38 -3.51
CA ASN A 50 -11.23 0.57 -4.60
C ASN A 50 -10.47 0.16 -5.86
N ALA A 51 -9.24 -0.32 -5.72
CA ALA A 51 -8.46 -0.84 -6.84
C ALA A 51 -9.17 -2.01 -7.52
N LEU A 52 -9.65 -3.01 -6.77
CA LEU A 52 -10.45 -4.12 -7.29
C LEU A 52 -11.69 -3.60 -8.04
N ARG A 53 -12.43 -2.68 -7.42
CA ARG A 53 -13.63 -2.09 -8.05
C ARG A 53 -13.34 -1.40 -9.38
N LEU A 54 -12.18 -0.75 -9.53
CA LEU A 54 -11.82 0.03 -10.72
C LEU A 54 -11.02 -0.76 -11.76
N LEU A 55 -10.31 -1.81 -11.36
CA LEU A 55 -9.41 -2.58 -12.20
C LEU A 55 -9.98 -3.94 -12.61
N GLY A 56 -10.92 -4.50 -11.82
CA GLY A 56 -11.42 -5.87 -11.95
C GLY A 56 -10.84 -6.78 -10.88
#